data_AF-A0A3C0GGZ0-F1
#
_entry.id   AF-A0A3C0GGZ0-F1
#
_cell.length_a   1.000
_cell.length_b   1.000
_cell.length_c   1.000
_cell.angle_alpha   90.00
_cell.angle_beta   90.00
_cell.angle_gamma   90.00
#
_symmetry.space_group_name_H-M   'P 1'
#
loop_
_entity.id
_entity.type
_entity.pdbx_description
1 polymer ?
#
loop_
_entity_poly.entity_id
_entity_poly.type
_entity_poly.pdbx_seq_one_letter_code
_entity_poly.pdbx_strand_id
1 'polypeptide(L)'
;QEKTRIYRPTLFDVLAHTALNFYTSNENSINRPLNTFEIDDPKILCEAYTSSFLKFSDLKNTSLQAKALGIYQELVAFHFGNPDINPLVMVDIARLLFIHKNAVFTNKDNLLLEVLQNSAENIKHSPLSGLYSYEIAKHYQEIGQAYNPSTSTDHQWKLKQAVDLLDGVIAKFPNTLAEQKCVALKSEIQKPNIQLTTEKYLAKNTAGRI
;
A
#
# COMPACT_ATOMS: atom_id res chain seq x y z
N GLN A 1 2.20 18.55 14.44
CA GLN A 1 0.77 18.25 14.66
C GLN A 1 -0.16 18.98 13.68
N GLU A 2 0.16 20.17 13.15
CA GLU A 2 -0.73 20.82 12.16
C GLU A 2 -0.83 20.09 10.81
N LYS A 3 0.27 19.52 10.29
CA LYS A 3 0.27 18.80 8.99
C LYS A 3 -0.63 17.56 8.95
N THR A 4 -0.97 16.96 10.10
CA THR A 4 -1.85 15.77 10.16
C THR A 4 -3.33 16.12 10.17
N ARG A 5 -3.70 17.37 10.49
CA ARG A 5 -5.11 17.78 10.63
C ARG A 5 -5.86 17.75 9.30
N ILE A 6 -5.18 18.08 8.20
CA ILE A 6 -5.76 18.06 6.83
C ILE A 6 -6.24 16.65 6.46
N TYR A 7 -5.60 15.61 6.98
CA TYR A 7 -5.92 14.22 6.67
C TYR A 7 -6.75 13.54 7.75
N ARG A 8 -6.92 14.18 8.91
CA ARG A 8 -7.66 13.68 10.08
C ARG A 8 -8.40 14.83 10.77
N PRO A 9 -9.37 15.47 10.09
CA PRO A 9 -9.94 16.73 10.54
C PRO A 9 -10.90 16.61 11.73
N THR A 10 -11.46 15.43 11.99
CA THR A 10 -12.54 15.23 12.97
C THR A 10 -12.11 14.43 14.20
N LEU A 11 -12.91 14.50 15.28
CA LEU A 11 -12.74 13.60 16.43
C LEU A 11 -12.90 12.13 16.02
N PHE A 12 -13.80 11.85 15.08
CA PHE A 12 -13.98 10.51 14.54
C PHE A 12 -12.69 9.99 13.90
N ASP A 13 -12.00 10.81 13.10
CA ASP A 13 -10.70 10.45 12.51
C ASP A 13 -9.66 10.09 13.57
N VAL A 14 -9.56 10.89 14.63
CA VAL A 14 -8.60 10.65 15.71
C VAL A 14 -8.87 9.31 16.39
N LEU A 15 -10.12 9.03 16.72
CA LEU A 15 -10.52 7.78 17.39
C LEU A 15 -10.35 6.58 16.46
N ALA A 16 -10.82 6.68 15.22
CA ALA A 16 -10.73 5.62 14.23
C ALA A 16 -9.27 5.26 13.89
N HIS A 17 -8.39 6.25 13.69
CA HIS A 17 -6.98 5.98 13.46
C HIS A 17 -6.25 5.42 14.69
N THR A 18 -6.67 5.81 15.90
CA THR A 18 -6.16 5.21 17.14
C THR A 18 -6.54 3.73 17.21
N ALA A 19 -7.79 3.39 16.87
CA ALA A 19 -8.24 2.01 16.79
C ALA A 19 -7.52 1.23 15.69
N LEU A 20 -7.30 1.81 14.51
CA LEU A 20 -6.53 1.19 13.43
C LEU A 20 -5.12 0.82 13.88
N ASN A 21 -4.41 1.70 14.60
CA ASN A 21 -3.07 1.37 15.12
C ASN A 21 -3.08 0.10 15.99
N PHE A 22 -4.13 -0.14 16.76
CA PHE A 22 -4.30 -1.35 17.56
C PHE A 22 -4.65 -2.58 16.71
N TYR A 23 -5.61 -2.45 15.78
CA TYR A 23 -6.12 -3.58 14.99
C TYR A 23 -5.19 -4.00 13.85
N THR A 24 -4.26 -3.15 13.42
CA THR A 24 -3.28 -3.48 12.36
C THR A 24 -1.92 -3.94 12.89
N SER A 25 -1.73 -4.06 14.21
CA SER A 25 -0.46 -4.47 14.81
C SER A 25 -0.29 -6.00 14.82
N ASN A 26 0.94 -6.47 14.58
CA ASN A 26 1.24 -7.91 14.48
C ASN A 26 1.25 -8.63 15.84
N GLU A 27 1.49 -7.91 16.94
CA GLU A 27 1.70 -8.47 18.29
C GLU A 27 0.44 -9.07 18.93
N ASN A 28 -0.74 -8.73 18.43
CA ASN A 28 -2.00 -9.18 19.01
C ASN A 28 -2.48 -10.56 18.45
N SER A 29 -1.66 -11.23 17.65
CA SER A 29 -2.02 -12.49 16.95
C SER A 29 -1.56 -13.79 17.65
N ILE A 30 -1.07 -13.69 18.89
CA ILE A 30 -0.38 -14.78 19.63
C ILE A 30 -1.30 -15.96 19.99
N ASN A 31 -2.63 -15.77 20.02
CA ASN A 31 -3.60 -16.85 20.26
C ASN A 31 -4.53 -17.01 19.05
N ARG A 32 -4.28 -18.00 18.19
CA ARG A 32 -5.14 -18.30 17.02
C ARG A 32 -6.17 -19.38 17.35
N PRO A 33 -7.48 -19.08 17.45
CA PRO A 33 -8.52 -20.09 17.37
C PRO A 33 -8.69 -20.61 15.93
N LEU A 34 -9.26 -21.81 15.79
CA LEU A 34 -9.45 -22.61 14.56
C LEU A 34 -10.26 -21.95 13.41
N ASN A 35 -10.73 -20.71 13.58
CA ASN A 35 -11.55 -20.01 12.58
C ASN A 35 -10.93 -18.65 12.27
N THR A 36 -9.85 -18.67 11.48
CA THR A 36 -9.13 -17.46 11.07
C THR A 36 -9.93 -16.74 9.99
N PHE A 37 -10.33 -15.51 10.27
CA PHE A 37 -10.81 -14.60 9.23
C PHE A 37 -9.73 -14.44 8.16
N GLU A 38 -10.12 -14.59 6.90
CA GLU A 38 -9.25 -14.37 5.74
C GLU A 38 -9.89 -13.35 4.81
N ILE A 39 -9.05 -12.59 4.11
CA ILE A 39 -9.50 -11.67 3.06
C ILE A 39 -9.35 -12.40 1.72
N ASP A 40 -10.38 -13.15 1.34
CA ASP A 40 -10.38 -14.04 0.18
C ASP A 40 -11.30 -13.59 -0.97
N ASP A 41 -12.35 -12.79 -0.69
CA ASP A 41 -13.23 -12.22 -1.72
C ASP A 41 -12.55 -11.05 -2.46
N PRO A 42 -12.22 -11.16 -3.76
CA PRO A 42 -11.57 -10.09 -4.51
C PRO A 42 -12.38 -8.78 -4.56
N LYS A 43 -13.72 -8.83 -4.41
CA LYS A 43 -14.59 -7.63 -4.48
C LYS A 43 -14.28 -6.59 -3.40
N ILE A 44 -13.58 -7.00 -2.34
CA ILE A 44 -13.16 -6.11 -1.26
C ILE A 44 -12.12 -5.08 -1.71
N LEU A 45 -11.27 -5.44 -2.68
CA LEU A 45 -10.26 -4.58 -3.26
C LEU A 45 -10.90 -3.84 -4.44
N CYS A 46 -11.68 -2.82 -4.12
CA CYS A 46 -12.45 -1.99 -5.04
C CYS A 46 -12.28 -0.49 -4.72
N GLU A 47 -12.80 0.38 -5.58
CA GLU A 47 -12.76 1.84 -5.42
C GLU A 47 -13.55 2.33 -4.19
N ALA A 48 -13.20 3.51 -3.70
CA ALA A 48 -13.80 4.14 -2.50
C ALA A 48 -15.34 4.18 -2.51
N TYR A 49 -15.94 4.49 -3.67
CA TYR A 49 -17.41 4.49 -3.82
C TYR A 49 -17.99 3.12 -3.50
N THR A 50 -17.54 2.08 -4.22
CA THR A 50 -18.00 0.71 -4.03
C THR A 50 -17.77 0.23 -2.60
N SER A 51 -16.60 0.53 -2.04
CA SER A 51 -16.27 0.22 -0.66
C SER A 51 -17.24 0.86 0.34
N SER A 52 -17.76 2.06 0.09
CA SER A 52 -18.67 2.77 1.00
C SER A 52 -20.01 2.05 1.20
N PHE A 53 -20.43 1.23 0.23
CA PHE A 53 -21.73 0.54 0.25
C PHE A 53 -21.65 -0.97 0.42
N LEU A 54 -20.44 -1.54 0.39
CA LEU A 54 -20.28 -2.99 0.41
C LEU A 54 -20.69 -3.57 1.77
N LYS A 55 -21.64 -4.51 1.78
CA LYS A 55 -22.04 -5.18 3.03
C LYS A 55 -21.29 -6.50 3.15
N PHE A 56 -20.49 -6.64 4.17
CA PHE A 56 -19.79 -7.88 4.47
C PHE A 56 -20.53 -8.65 5.57
N SER A 57 -20.79 -9.93 5.34
CA SER A 57 -21.23 -10.87 6.38
C SER A 57 -20.22 -10.96 7.53
N ASP A 58 -18.94 -10.84 7.19
CA ASP A 58 -17.82 -11.18 8.08
C ASP A 58 -17.32 -10.01 8.93
N LEU A 59 -17.88 -8.81 8.81
CA LEU A 59 -17.58 -7.69 9.73
C LEU A 59 -18.09 -7.93 11.16
N LYS A 60 -18.98 -8.92 11.33
CA LYS A 60 -19.38 -9.41 12.67
C LYS A 60 -18.28 -10.24 13.33
N ASN A 61 -17.25 -10.65 12.58
CA ASN A 61 -16.10 -11.36 13.11
C ASN A 61 -15.32 -10.45 14.07
N THR A 62 -14.80 -11.04 15.15
CA THR A 62 -14.05 -10.35 16.20
C THR A 62 -12.55 -10.31 15.91
N SER A 63 -12.11 -10.86 14.78
CA SER A 63 -10.71 -10.81 14.35
C SER A 63 -10.24 -9.37 14.16
N LEU A 64 -8.95 -9.15 14.42
CA LEU A 64 -8.33 -7.83 14.28
C LEU A 64 -8.42 -7.31 12.85
N GLN A 65 -8.20 -8.19 11.86
CA GLN A 65 -8.29 -7.85 10.45
C GLN A 65 -9.72 -7.43 10.04
N ALA A 66 -10.75 -8.14 10.51
CA ALA A 66 -12.14 -7.75 10.25
C ALA A 66 -12.48 -6.40 10.88
N LYS A 67 -12.02 -6.14 12.11
CA LYS A 67 -12.20 -4.84 12.78
C LYS A 67 -11.48 -3.71 12.06
N ALA A 68 -10.23 -3.91 11.66
CA ALA A 68 -9.48 -2.91 10.89
C ALA A 68 -10.18 -2.59 9.56
N LEU A 69 -10.61 -3.61 8.82
CA LEU A 69 -11.34 -3.45 7.57
C LEU A 69 -12.64 -2.66 7.77
N GLY A 70 -13.42 -2.97 8.81
CA GLY A 70 -14.64 -2.23 9.14
C GLY A 70 -14.37 -0.77 9.41
N ILE A 71 -13.34 -0.46 10.20
CA ILE A 71 -12.97 0.93 10.49
C ILE A 71 -12.51 1.68 9.23
N TYR A 72 -11.71 1.04 8.37
CA TYR A 72 -11.33 1.64 7.08
C TYR A 72 -12.55 1.95 6.23
N GLN A 73 -13.50 1.03 6.16
CA GLN A 73 -14.73 1.22 5.39
C GLN A 73 -15.59 2.36 5.96
N GLU A 74 -15.75 2.42 7.29
CA GLU A 74 -16.48 3.50 7.95
C GLU A 74 -15.82 4.86 7.70
N LEU A 75 -14.48 4.94 7.75
CA LEU A 75 -13.75 6.17 7.42
C LEU A 75 -13.91 6.58 5.95
N VAL A 76 -13.83 5.62 5.02
CA VAL A 76 -14.05 5.91 3.59
C VAL A 76 -15.47 6.43 3.40
N ALA A 77 -16.48 5.74 3.93
CA ALA A 77 -17.88 6.15 3.82
C ALA A 77 -18.15 7.52 4.49
N PHE A 78 -17.50 7.79 5.63
CA PHE A 78 -17.64 9.05 6.35
C PHE A 78 -17.09 10.26 5.58
N HIS A 79 -16.01 10.07 4.83
CA HIS A 79 -15.42 11.14 4.00
C HIS A 79 -15.95 11.17 2.57
N PHE A 80 -16.67 10.14 2.15
CA PHE A 80 -17.21 10.08 0.79
C PHE A 80 -18.27 11.16 0.58
N GLY A 81 -18.11 11.96 -0.49
CA GLY A 81 -19.01 13.07 -0.81
C GLY A 81 -18.69 14.41 -0.13
N ASN A 82 -17.68 14.46 0.74
CA ASN A 82 -17.21 15.72 1.31
C ASN A 82 -16.49 16.58 0.25
N PRO A 83 -16.61 17.92 0.30
CA PRO A 83 -15.88 18.80 -0.61
C PRO A 83 -14.35 18.67 -0.51
N ASP A 84 -13.85 18.46 0.70
CA ASP A 84 -12.44 18.16 0.93
C ASP A 84 -12.20 16.65 0.89
N ILE A 85 -11.54 16.20 -0.18
CA ILE A 85 -11.22 14.80 -0.42
C ILE A 85 -9.84 14.38 0.16
N ASN A 86 -9.10 15.27 0.85
CA ASN A 86 -7.81 14.92 1.44
C ASN A 86 -7.89 13.73 2.41
N PRO A 87 -8.82 13.69 3.39
CA PRO A 87 -8.94 12.56 4.29
C PRO A 87 -9.37 11.28 3.56
N LEU A 88 -10.29 11.40 2.59
CA LEU A 88 -10.78 10.29 1.79
C LEU A 88 -9.63 9.58 1.07
N VAL A 89 -8.82 10.31 0.32
CA VAL A 89 -7.69 9.73 -0.45
C VAL A 89 -6.68 9.05 0.46
N MET A 90 -6.36 9.65 1.61
CA MET A 90 -5.39 9.08 2.54
C MET A 90 -5.89 7.78 3.17
N VAL A 91 -7.14 7.74 3.62
CA VAL A 91 -7.75 6.53 4.19
C VAL A 91 -7.92 5.47 3.11
N ASP A 92 -8.35 5.86 1.91
CA ASP A 92 -8.60 4.94 0.82
C ASP A 92 -7.32 4.21 0.38
N ILE A 93 -6.21 4.95 0.18
CA ILE A 93 -4.91 4.34 -0.12
C ILE A 93 -4.49 3.40 1.02
N ALA A 94 -4.61 3.81 2.29
CA ALA A 94 -4.26 2.97 3.41
C ALA A 94 -5.11 1.68 3.48
N ARG A 95 -6.41 1.77 3.16
CA ARG A 95 -7.33 0.65 3.06
C ARG A 95 -6.92 -0.32 1.96
N LEU A 96 -6.63 0.18 0.75
CA LEU A 96 -6.22 -0.65 -0.39
C LEU A 96 -4.93 -1.42 -0.09
N LEU A 97 -3.93 -0.73 0.47
CA LEU A 97 -2.65 -1.36 0.85
C LEU A 97 -2.83 -2.35 2.01
N PHE A 98 -3.71 -2.06 2.97
CA PHE A 98 -4.04 -2.99 4.05
C PHE A 98 -4.68 -4.27 3.51
N ILE A 99 -5.66 -4.15 2.60
CA ILE A 99 -6.31 -5.28 1.96
C ILE A 99 -5.29 -6.10 1.18
N HIS A 100 -4.51 -5.47 0.29
CA HIS A 100 -3.51 -6.17 -0.53
C HIS A 100 -2.48 -6.95 0.30
N LYS A 101 -2.00 -6.34 1.39
CA LYS A 101 -1.05 -6.99 2.31
C LYS A 101 -1.61 -8.26 2.95
N ASN A 102 -2.90 -8.27 3.29
CA ASN A 102 -3.54 -9.35 4.05
C ASN A 102 -4.38 -10.31 3.19
N ALA A 103 -4.61 -9.97 1.92
CA ALA A 103 -5.39 -10.78 0.99
C ALA A 103 -4.68 -12.07 0.58
N VAL A 104 -5.47 -13.14 0.46
CA VAL A 104 -5.01 -14.50 0.09
C VAL A 104 -5.40 -14.91 -1.34
N PHE A 105 -6.19 -14.09 -2.05
CA PHE A 105 -6.59 -14.37 -3.43
C PHE A 105 -5.46 -14.09 -4.45
N THR A 106 -5.40 -14.89 -5.51
CA THR A 106 -4.25 -14.98 -6.43
C THR A 106 -3.97 -13.71 -7.25
N ASN A 107 -5.00 -12.95 -7.66
CA ASN A 107 -4.86 -11.82 -8.59
C ASN A 107 -4.74 -10.44 -7.88
N LYS A 108 -4.31 -10.41 -6.62
CA LYS A 108 -4.35 -9.19 -5.80
C LYS A 108 -3.45 -8.05 -6.28
N ASP A 109 -2.30 -8.37 -6.88
CA ASP A 109 -1.37 -7.36 -7.40
C ASP A 109 -1.97 -6.60 -8.60
N ASN A 110 -2.50 -7.33 -9.58
CA ASN A 110 -3.14 -6.73 -10.74
C ASN A 110 -4.40 -5.94 -10.35
N LEU A 111 -5.21 -6.49 -9.44
CA LEU A 111 -6.42 -5.81 -8.97
C LEU A 111 -6.09 -4.54 -8.16
N LEU A 112 -5.03 -4.56 -7.34
CA LEU A 112 -4.56 -3.35 -6.66
C LEU A 112 -4.18 -2.28 -7.67
N LEU A 113 -3.37 -2.63 -8.68
CA LEU A 113 -2.94 -1.70 -9.72
C LEU A 113 -4.12 -1.10 -10.48
N GLU A 114 -5.09 -1.93 -10.87
CA GLU A 114 -6.31 -1.51 -11.55
C GLU A 114 -7.10 -0.49 -10.72
N VAL A 115 -7.37 -0.81 -9.45
CA VAL A 115 -8.13 0.08 -8.56
C VAL A 115 -7.40 1.38 -8.27
N LEU A 116 -6.07 1.34 -8.06
CA LEU A 116 -5.26 2.55 -7.89
C LEU A 116 -5.30 3.42 -9.16
N GLN A 117 -5.22 2.82 -10.34
CA GLN A 117 -5.25 3.53 -11.61
C GLN A 117 -6.63 4.17 -11.86
N ASN A 118 -7.72 3.42 -11.63
CA ASN A 118 -9.08 3.94 -11.71
C ASN A 118 -9.29 5.10 -10.73
N SER A 119 -8.81 4.94 -9.49
CA SER A 119 -8.91 5.97 -8.46
C SER A 119 -8.13 7.24 -8.83
N ALA A 120 -6.92 7.09 -9.38
CA ALA A 120 -6.13 8.22 -9.89
C ALA A 120 -6.84 8.96 -11.03
N GLU A 121 -7.41 8.23 -12.00
CA GLU A 121 -8.09 8.81 -13.16
C GLU A 121 -9.38 9.54 -12.76
N ASN A 122 -10.14 8.99 -11.80
CA ASN A 122 -11.38 9.61 -11.29
C ASN A 122 -11.15 11.01 -10.70
N ILE A 123 -9.96 11.28 -10.17
CA ILE A 123 -9.58 12.58 -9.62
C ILE A 123 -8.38 13.20 -10.34
N LYS A 124 -8.18 12.91 -11.64
CA LYS A 124 -6.97 13.26 -12.40
C LYS A 124 -6.58 14.74 -12.45
N HIS A 125 -7.50 15.64 -12.13
CA HIS A 125 -7.23 17.08 -12.08
C HIS A 125 -6.81 17.55 -10.68
N SER A 126 -7.00 16.72 -9.66
CA SER A 126 -6.53 16.96 -8.29
C SER A 126 -5.09 16.48 -8.13
N PRO A 127 -4.22 17.23 -7.43
CA PRO A 127 -2.91 16.76 -7.01
C PRO A 127 -2.93 15.45 -6.22
N LEU A 128 -4.06 15.14 -5.56
CA LEU A 128 -4.24 13.90 -4.81
C LEU A 128 -4.24 12.66 -5.71
N SER A 129 -4.55 12.78 -7.00
CA SER A 129 -4.37 11.68 -7.96
C SER A 129 -2.93 11.17 -8.00
N GLY A 130 -1.97 12.08 -7.83
CA GLY A 130 -0.55 11.74 -7.76
C GLY A 130 -0.19 10.85 -6.57
N LEU A 131 -0.99 10.83 -5.49
CA LEU A 131 -0.76 9.91 -4.36
C LEU A 131 -1.09 8.46 -4.74
N TYR A 132 -2.13 8.23 -5.54
CA TYR A 132 -2.41 6.91 -6.10
C TYR A 132 -1.33 6.49 -7.11
N SER A 133 -0.94 7.40 -8.01
CA SER A 133 0.15 7.16 -8.96
C SER A 133 1.49 6.85 -8.27
N TYR A 134 1.76 7.50 -7.13
CA TYR A 134 2.93 7.18 -6.30
C TYR A 134 2.91 5.72 -5.82
N GLU A 135 1.78 5.21 -5.33
CA GLU A 135 1.69 3.82 -4.87
C GLU A 135 1.81 2.82 -6.04
N ILE A 136 1.29 3.17 -7.23
CA ILE A 136 1.53 2.37 -8.46
C ILE A 136 3.03 2.30 -8.78
N ALA A 137 3.71 3.44 -8.76
CA ALA A 137 5.15 3.50 -9.03
C ALA A 137 5.96 2.72 -7.99
N LYS A 138 5.55 2.76 -6.72
CA LYS A 138 6.16 1.96 -5.66
C LYS A 138 5.98 0.47 -5.90
N HIS A 139 4.80 0.02 -6.33
CA HIS A 139 4.59 -1.38 -6.68
C HIS A 139 5.44 -1.80 -7.90
N TYR A 140 5.58 -0.92 -8.90
CA TYR A 140 6.51 -1.17 -10.02
C TYR A 140 7.98 -1.20 -9.59
N GLN A 141 8.37 -0.41 -8.58
CA GLN A 141 9.70 -0.50 -7.98
C GLN A 141 9.92 -1.89 -7.37
N GLU A 142 8.99 -2.35 -6.53
CA GLU A 142 9.06 -3.67 -5.87
C GLU A 142 9.20 -4.81 -6.89
N ILE A 143 8.38 -4.80 -7.93
CA ILE A 143 8.46 -5.79 -9.03
C ILE A 143 9.75 -5.65 -9.82
N GLY A 144 10.16 -4.42 -10.15
CA GLY A 144 11.36 -4.15 -10.95
C GLY A 144 12.66 -4.53 -10.24
N GLN A 145 12.68 -4.51 -8.91
CA GLN A 145 13.82 -4.98 -8.11
C GLN A 145 14.02 -6.51 -8.20
N ALA A 146 12.99 -7.27 -8.58
CA ALA A 146 13.11 -8.70 -8.81
C ALA A 146 13.68 -9.07 -10.19
N TYR A 147 13.89 -8.09 -11.09
CA TYR A 147 14.45 -8.32 -12.41
C TYR A 147 15.88 -8.84 -12.32
N ASN A 148 16.15 -9.96 -13.00
CA ASN A 148 17.49 -10.48 -13.20
C ASN A 148 17.74 -10.73 -14.70
N PRO A 149 18.64 -9.96 -15.34
CA PRO A 149 18.91 -10.07 -16.78
C PRO A 149 19.46 -11.43 -17.21
N SER A 150 19.99 -12.22 -16.27
CA SER A 150 20.55 -13.55 -16.54
C SER A 150 19.49 -14.66 -16.56
N THR A 151 18.28 -14.43 -16.03
CA THR A 151 17.27 -15.49 -15.85
C THR A 151 15.98 -15.28 -16.63
N SER A 152 15.51 -14.05 -16.79
CA SER A 152 14.28 -13.74 -17.53
C SER A 152 14.28 -12.29 -18.02
N THR A 153 13.48 -12.01 -19.04
CA THR A 153 13.13 -10.64 -19.47
C THR A 153 11.94 -10.05 -18.69
N ASP A 154 11.32 -10.84 -17.81
CA ASP A 154 10.22 -10.37 -16.97
C ASP A 154 10.65 -9.18 -16.12
N HIS A 155 9.76 -8.21 -15.95
CA HIS A 155 9.96 -7.02 -15.10
C HIS A 155 11.07 -6.04 -15.53
N GLN A 156 11.78 -6.31 -16.63
CA GLN A 156 12.88 -5.49 -17.15
C GLN A 156 12.58 -3.99 -17.21
N TRP A 157 11.35 -3.62 -17.60
CA TRP A 157 10.94 -2.24 -17.79
C TRP A 157 10.22 -1.62 -16.59
N LYS A 158 10.02 -2.35 -15.49
CA LYS A 158 9.17 -1.90 -14.39
C LYS A 158 9.77 -0.71 -13.65
N LEU A 159 11.09 -0.67 -13.45
CA LEU A 159 11.75 0.51 -12.87
C LEU A 159 11.63 1.75 -13.78
N LYS A 160 11.71 1.57 -15.10
CA LYS A 160 11.51 2.67 -16.05
C LYS A 160 10.06 3.16 -16.01
N GLN A 161 9.09 2.25 -16.02
CA GLN A 161 7.66 2.59 -15.89
C GLN A 161 7.37 3.34 -14.58
N ALA A 162 8.02 2.94 -13.48
CA ALA A 162 7.93 3.66 -12.21
C ALA A 162 8.43 5.10 -12.36
N VAL A 163 9.64 5.31 -12.90
CA VAL A 163 10.21 6.66 -13.08
C VAL A 163 9.37 7.52 -14.02
N ASP A 164 8.89 6.98 -15.14
CA ASP A 164 8.05 7.70 -16.10
C ASP A 164 6.76 8.20 -15.44
N LEU A 165 6.14 7.37 -14.59
CA LEU A 165 4.95 7.75 -13.83
C LEU A 165 5.24 8.83 -12.79
N LEU A 166 6.35 8.72 -12.06
CA LEU A 166 6.79 9.72 -11.08
C LEU A 166 7.06 11.08 -11.75
N ASP A 167 7.73 11.07 -12.90
CA ASP A 167 8.02 12.29 -13.66
C ASP A 167 6.75 12.97 -14.17
N GLY A 168 5.76 12.18 -14.60
CA GLY A 168 4.44 12.71 -14.95
C GLY A 168 3.76 13.43 -13.78
N VAL A 169 3.82 12.89 -12.57
CA VAL A 169 3.25 13.51 -11.37
C VAL A 169 4.01 14.78 -10.98
N ILE A 170 5.34 14.73 -10.97
CA ILE A 170 6.21 15.87 -10.60
C ILE A 170 5.96 17.05 -11.54
N ALA A 171 5.87 16.80 -12.85
CA ALA A 171 5.62 17.85 -13.83
C ALA A 171 4.19 18.43 -13.72
N LYS A 172 3.19 17.59 -13.44
CA LYS A 172 1.78 17.99 -13.43
C LYS A 172 1.37 18.71 -12.14
N PHE A 173 1.96 18.35 -11.00
CA PHE A 173 1.51 18.79 -9.67
C PHE A 173 2.66 19.33 -8.79
N PRO A 174 3.37 20.39 -9.22
CA PRO A 174 4.50 20.94 -8.45
C PRO A 174 4.06 21.48 -7.08
N ASN A 175 4.96 21.44 -6.09
CA ASN A 175 4.75 21.94 -4.72
C ASN A 175 3.64 21.23 -3.93
N THR A 176 3.43 19.94 -4.17
CA THR A 176 2.37 19.15 -3.53
C THR A 176 2.96 17.98 -2.73
N LEU A 177 2.18 17.38 -1.83
CA LEU A 177 2.62 16.17 -1.12
C LEU A 177 2.94 15.02 -2.10
N ALA A 178 2.18 14.91 -3.20
CA ALA A 178 2.42 13.91 -4.22
C ALA A 178 3.79 14.10 -4.87
N GLU A 179 4.12 15.33 -5.28
CA GLU A 179 5.44 15.66 -5.83
C GLU A 179 6.57 15.34 -4.84
N GLN A 180 6.44 15.75 -3.57
CA GLN A 180 7.46 15.46 -2.54
C GLN A 180 7.72 13.95 -2.39
N LYS A 181 6.65 13.15 -2.35
CA LYS A 181 6.75 11.69 -2.29
C LYS A 181 7.38 11.13 -3.57
N CYS A 182 6.98 11.62 -4.73
CA CYS A 182 7.48 11.15 -6.02
C CYS A 182 8.97 11.45 -6.21
N VAL A 183 9.43 12.64 -5.82
CA VAL A 183 10.86 13.01 -5.85
C VAL A 183 11.68 12.10 -4.94
N ALA A 184 11.19 11.82 -3.73
CA ALA A 184 11.86 10.93 -2.79
C ALA A 184 12.01 9.51 -3.36
N LEU A 185 10.92 8.94 -3.90
CA LEU A 185 10.94 7.59 -4.49
C LEU A 185 11.77 7.53 -5.78
N LYS A 186 11.69 8.53 -6.65
CA LYS A 186 12.54 8.61 -7.85
C LYS A 186 14.02 8.61 -7.46
N SER A 187 14.38 9.38 -6.45
CA SER A 187 15.75 9.42 -5.93
C SER A 187 16.18 8.06 -5.38
N GLU A 188 15.27 7.29 -4.75
CA GLU A 188 15.55 5.94 -4.28
C GLU A 188 15.79 4.97 -5.44
N ILE A 189 14.95 4.99 -6.47
CA ILE A 189 15.09 4.12 -7.66
C ILE A 189 16.41 4.39 -8.40
N GLN A 190 16.86 5.65 -8.44
CA GLN A 190 18.06 6.07 -9.15
C GLN A 190 19.35 5.90 -8.35
N LYS A 191 19.27 5.59 -7.04
CA LYS A 191 20.47 5.35 -6.24
C LYS A 191 21.21 4.11 -6.75
N PRO A 192 22.52 4.20 -7.04
CA PRO A 192 23.33 3.02 -7.29
C PRO A 192 23.29 2.11 -6.07
N ASN A 193 22.99 0.82 -6.27
CA ASN A 193 23.09 -0.19 -5.21
C ASN A 193 24.17 -1.20 -5.58
N ILE A 194 25.11 -1.45 -4.66
CA ILE A 194 26.16 -2.46 -4.78
C ILE A 194 25.88 -3.52 -3.72
N GLN A 195 25.33 -4.66 -4.12
CA GLN A 195 25.22 -5.83 -3.24
C GLN A 195 26.52 -6.63 -3.34
N LEU A 196 27.35 -6.54 -2.31
CA LEU A 196 28.54 -7.39 -2.14
C LEU A 196 28.14 -8.70 -1.47
N THR A 197 28.08 -9.79 -2.24
CA THR A 197 28.02 -11.15 -1.72
C THR A 197 29.43 -11.62 -1.39
N THR A 198 29.80 -11.61 -0.11
CA THR A 198 31.05 -12.23 0.36
C THR A 198 30.81 -13.70 0.66
N GLU A 199 31.72 -14.58 0.25
CA GLU A 199 31.66 -16.00 0.59
C GLU A 199 31.71 -16.21 2.12
N LYS A 200 30.86 -17.09 2.62
CA LYS A 200 30.86 -17.51 4.02
C LYS A 200 32.00 -18.52 4.21
N TYR A 201 33.20 -18.06 4.51
CA TYR A 201 34.35 -18.93 4.79
C TYR A 201 34.07 -19.77 6.04
N LEU A 202 33.87 -21.09 5.85
CA LEU A 202 33.87 -22.07 6.93
C LEU A 202 35.29 -22.62 7.04
N ALA A 203 36.00 -22.27 8.11
CA ALA A 203 37.31 -22.86 8.41
C ALA A 203 37.15 -24.38 8.59
N LYS A 204 37.85 -25.18 7.77
CA LYS A 204 37.99 -26.61 8.00
C LYS A 204 38.84 -26.78 9.27
N ASN A 205 38.18 -27.10 10.39
CA ASN A 205 38.86 -27.56 11.58
C ASN A 205 39.44 -28.96 11.30
N THR A 206 40.62 -29.01 10.67
CA THR A 206 41.47 -30.20 10.67
C THR A 206 42.17 -30.28 12.01
N ALA A 207 41.57 -31.00 12.96
CA ALA A 207 42.33 -31.62 14.02
C ALA A 207 43.00 -32.88 13.43
N GLY A 208 44.32 -32.82 13.29
CA GLY A 208 45.14 -33.94 12.83
C GLY A 208 45.00 -35.15 13.74
N ARG A 209 45.08 -36.34 13.13
CA ARG A 209 45.31 -37.60 13.84
C ARG A 209 46.60 -37.51 14.67
N ILE A 210 46.53 -37.90 15.94
CA ILE A 210 47.32 -39.01 16.52
C ILE A 210 46.40 -39.72 17.52
#